data_AF-A0AAU9XA65-F1
#
_entry.id   AF-A0AAU9XA65-F1
#
_cell.length_a   1.000
_cell.length_b   1.000
_cell.length_c   1.000
_cell.angle_alpha   90.00
_cell.angle_beta   90.00
_cell.angle_gamma   90.00
#
_symmetry.space_group_name_H-M   'P 1'
#
loop_
_entity.id
_entity.type
_entity.pdbx_description
1 polymer ?
#
loop_
_entity_poly.entity_id
_entity_poly.type
_entity_poly.pdbx_seq_one_letter_code
_entity_poly.pdbx_strand_id
1 'polypeptide(L)'
;EAQNYADENDLVEILMEVSALTGENVEDLFSKVGDFFESFYFVVKRLTALVSDILQTLVLGEKTLDLSKRNVGSIPLDFLTAMFMNSRKNLLLANIRSLNLSHNNFEKLPDIFLQLINLTCLYVNDNRLSSLPESLRSLKGLQKLDLRNNQLKGLDVVRGLPKLKKLFVEGNPLTLEEIRSLIKYVEKTTRTISVDIAG
;
A
#
# COMPACT_ATOMS: atom_id res chain seq x y z
N GLU A 1 -18.38 -27.98 0.22
CA GLU A 1 -18.18 -27.20 -1.02
C GLU A 1 -18.77 -25.82 -0.79
N ALA A 2 -17.91 -24.83 -0.57
CA ALA A 2 -18.30 -23.44 -0.37
C ALA A 2 -18.41 -22.79 -1.75
N GLN A 3 -19.63 -22.73 -2.26
CA GLN A 3 -20.00 -22.05 -3.49
C GLN A 3 -21.32 -21.34 -3.24
N ASN A 4 -21.25 -20.09 -2.80
CA ASN A 4 -21.84 -18.96 -3.51
C ASN A 4 -21.80 -17.74 -2.60
N TYR A 5 -21.60 -16.60 -3.25
CA TYR A 5 -21.63 -15.29 -2.66
C TYR A 5 -23.01 -15.08 -2.03
N ALA A 6 -23.02 -14.59 -0.79
CA ALA A 6 -24.23 -14.04 -0.20
C ALA A 6 -24.72 -12.90 -1.10
N ASP A 7 -25.78 -13.16 -1.86
CA ASP A 7 -26.62 -12.09 -2.42
C ASP A 7 -27.29 -11.35 -1.25
N GLU A 8 -27.69 -10.09 -1.44
CA GLU A 8 -28.44 -9.31 -0.44
C GLU A 8 -29.67 -10.07 0.13
N ASN A 9 -30.20 -11.03 -0.64
CA ASN A 9 -31.29 -11.92 -0.22
C ASN A 9 -30.91 -12.90 0.91
N ASP A 10 -29.69 -13.44 0.93
CA ASP A 10 -29.23 -14.36 1.99
C ASP A 10 -29.11 -13.62 3.33
N LEU A 11 -28.88 -12.31 3.28
CA LEU A 11 -28.71 -11.48 4.46
C LEU A 11 -30.03 -11.13 5.14
N VAL A 12 -31.04 -10.81 4.33
CA VAL A 12 -32.40 -10.56 4.80
C VAL A 12 -32.95 -11.82 5.47
N GLU A 13 -32.66 -13.00 4.91
CA GLU A 13 -33.07 -14.28 5.48
C GLU A 13 -32.40 -14.55 6.84
N ILE A 14 -31.08 -14.36 6.95
CA ILE A 14 -30.34 -14.46 8.22
C ILE A 14 -30.84 -13.45 9.27
N LEU A 15 -31.11 -12.21 8.88
CA LEU A 15 -31.60 -11.17 9.80
C LEU A 15 -33.04 -11.44 10.27
N MET A 16 -33.89 -12.02 9.42
CA MET A 16 -35.22 -12.46 9.82
C MET A 16 -35.16 -13.64 10.79
N GLU A 17 -34.25 -14.60 10.60
CA GLU A 17 -34.03 -15.70 11.55
C GLU A 17 -33.52 -15.20 12.91
N VAL A 18 -32.55 -14.27 12.92
CA VAL A 18 -32.03 -13.67 14.15
C VAL A 18 -33.10 -12.84 14.86
N SER A 19 -33.92 -12.08 14.12
CA SER A 19 -35.06 -11.35 14.67
C SER A 19 -36.07 -12.30 15.34
N ALA A 20 -36.39 -13.42 14.68
CA ALA A 20 -37.32 -14.43 15.21
C ALA A 20 -36.80 -15.11 16.50
N LEU A 21 -35.48 -15.27 16.63
CA LEU A 21 -34.85 -15.89 17.81
C LEU A 21 -34.64 -14.92 18.98
N THR A 22 -34.38 -13.65 18.69
CA THR A 22 -34.01 -12.64 19.69
C THR A 22 -35.15 -11.71 20.08
N GLY A 23 -36.20 -11.63 19.25
CA GLY A 23 -37.30 -10.69 19.41
C GLY A 23 -36.96 -9.23 19.07
N GLU A 24 -35.74 -8.96 18.59
CA GLU A 24 -35.35 -7.62 18.12
C GLU A 24 -35.97 -7.31 16.75
N ASN A 25 -36.31 -6.04 16.50
CA ASN A 25 -36.84 -5.61 15.21
C ASN A 25 -35.78 -5.78 14.11
N VAL A 26 -36.20 -6.32 12.96
CA VAL A 26 -35.35 -6.46 11.77
C VAL A 26 -34.71 -5.13 11.36
N GLU A 27 -35.42 -4.00 11.43
CA GLU A 27 -34.85 -2.67 11.11
C GLU A 27 -33.73 -2.24 12.07
N ASP A 28 -33.87 -2.55 13.37
CA ASP A 28 -32.85 -2.24 14.38
C ASP A 28 -31.63 -3.16 14.21
N LEU A 29 -31.85 -4.44 13.90
CA LEU A 29 -30.80 -5.38 13.54
C LEU A 29 -30.09 -4.91 12.25
N PHE A 30 -30.85 -4.50 11.24
CA PHE A 30 -30.31 -3.96 9.99
C PHE A 30 -29.49 -2.70 10.24
N SER A 31 -29.89 -1.82 11.17
CA SER A 31 -29.09 -0.65 11.54
C SER A 31 -27.81 -1.03 12.31
N LYS A 32 -27.84 -2.10 13.12
CA LYS A 32 -26.66 -2.61 13.84
C LYS A 32 -25.65 -3.30 12.93
N VAL A 33 -26.11 -3.96 11.86
CA VAL A 33 -25.21 -4.62 10.89
C VAL A 33 -25.00 -3.80 9.63
N GLY A 34 -25.82 -2.79 9.34
CA GLY A 34 -25.78 -1.96 8.12
C GLY A 34 -24.51 -1.13 8.01
N ASP A 35 -24.04 -0.54 9.11
CA ASP A 35 -22.74 0.13 9.14
C ASP A 35 -21.58 -0.85 8.93
N PHE A 36 -21.77 -2.10 9.40
CA PHE A 36 -20.80 -3.18 9.19
C PHE A 36 -20.81 -3.67 7.74
N PHE A 37 -21.98 -3.75 7.09
CA PHE A 37 -22.14 -4.21 5.71
C PHE A 37 -21.79 -3.18 4.67
N GLU A 38 -22.14 -1.91 4.85
CA GLU A 38 -21.68 -0.84 3.94
C GLU A 38 -20.15 -0.76 3.99
N SER A 39 -19.58 -0.73 5.19
CA SER A 39 -18.13 -0.79 5.39
C SER A 39 -17.52 -2.04 4.75
N PHE A 40 -18.11 -3.21 4.99
CA PHE A 40 -17.63 -4.48 4.43
C PHE A 40 -17.78 -4.57 2.92
N TYR A 41 -18.90 -4.13 2.35
CA TYR A 41 -19.16 -4.09 0.91
C TYR A 41 -18.19 -3.15 0.21
N PHE A 42 -17.98 -1.94 0.74
CA PHE A 42 -16.97 -1.03 0.19
C PHE A 42 -15.56 -1.62 0.30
N VAL A 43 -15.23 -2.31 1.39
CA VAL A 43 -13.95 -3.02 1.55
C VAL A 43 -13.83 -4.14 0.51
N VAL A 44 -14.82 -5.01 0.36
CA VAL A 44 -14.82 -6.11 -0.62
C VAL A 44 -14.74 -5.57 -2.05
N LYS A 45 -15.54 -4.56 -2.40
CA LYS A 45 -15.50 -3.92 -3.73
C LYS A 45 -14.12 -3.33 -4.03
N ARG A 46 -13.49 -2.66 -3.05
CA ARG A 46 -12.13 -2.14 -3.17
C ARG A 46 -11.10 -3.25 -3.33
N LEU A 47 -11.25 -4.35 -2.58
CA LEU A 47 -10.37 -5.52 -2.70
C LEU A 47 -10.51 -6.19 -4.07
N THR A 48 -11.73 -6.34 -4.58
CA THR A 48 -11.98 -6.90 -5.91
C THR A 48 -11.37 -6.03 -7.00
N ALA A 49 -11.55 -4.71 -6.93
CA ALA A 49 -10.91 -3.77 -7.86
C ALA A 49 -9.39 -3.88 -7.79
N LEU A 50 -8.82 -3.84 -6.57
CA LEU A 50 -7.37 -3.96 -6.35
C LEU A 50 -6.80 -5.27 -6.91
N VAL A 51 -7.48 -6.39 -6.69
CA VAL A 51 -7.08 -7.69 -7.24
C VAL A 51 -7.19 -7.69 -8.76
N SER A 52 -8.26 -7.12 -9.32
CA SER A 52 -8.46 -7.03 -10.77
C SER A 52 -7.34 -6.26 -11.45
N ASP A 53 -6.97 -5.08 -10.93
CA ASP A 53 -5.88 -4.27 -11.47
C ASP A 53 -4.52 -4.97 -11.39
N ILE A 54 -4.21 -5.58 -10.23
CA ILE A 54 -2.99 -6.37 -10.07
C ILE A 54 -2.96 -7.49 -11.11
N LEU A 55 -4.04 -8.26 -11.23
CA LEU A 55 -4.10 -9.37 -12.20
C LEU A 55 -3.98 -8.87 -13.65
N GLN A 56 -4.64 -7.77 -14.00
CA GLN A 56 -4.57 -7.19 -15.33
C GLN A 56 -3.13 -6.81 -15.69
N THR A 57 -2.45 -6.03 -14.84
CA THR A 57 -1.05 -5.63 -15.06
C THR A 57 -0.16 -6.87 -15.22
N LEU A 58 -0.35 -7.89 -14.38
CA LEU A 58 0.46 -9.10 -14.42
C LEU A 58 0.20 -9.96 -15.67
N VAL A 59 -1.06 -10.09 -16.10
CA VAL A 59 -1.46 -10.85 -17.30
C VAL A 59 -0.98 -10.16 -18.57
N LEU A 60 -1.05 -8.82 -18.63
CA LEU A 60 -0.60 -8.04 -19.77
C LEU A 60 0.93 -7.89 -19.83
N GLY A 61 1.66 -8.41 -18.83
CA GLY A 61 3.12 -8.29 -18.74
C GLY A 61 3.57 -6.85 -18.54
N GLU A 62 2.69 -5.99 -18.04
CA GLU A 62 3.00 -4.61 -17.75
C GLU A 62 4.02 -4.51 -16.62
N LYS A 63 4.92 -3.54 -16.74
CA LYS A 63 5.98 -3.30 -15.76
C LYS A 63 5.60 -2.23 -14.75
N THR A 64 4.44 -1.60 -14.91
CA THR A 64 3.96 -0.52 -14.07
C THR A 64 2.65 -0.94 -13.42
N LEU A 65 2.63 -0.96 -12.10
CA LEU A 65 1.42 -1.17 -11.32
C LEU A 65 1.01 0.15 -10.70
N ASP A 66 -0.09 0.74 -11.17
CA ASP A 66 -0.66 1.96 -10.61
C ASP A 66 -1.84 1.64 -9.70
N LEU A 67 -1.67 1.94 -8.42
CA LEU A 67 -2.68 1.79 -7.37
C LEU A 67 -2.99 3.15 -6.71
N SER A 68 -2.64 4.27 -7.35
CA SER A 68 -2.82 5.60 -6.78
C SER A 68 -4.29 5.99 -6.66
N LYS A 69 -4.63 6.78 -5.65
CA LYS A 69 -6.00 7.32 -5.43
C LYS A 69 -7.07 6.23 -5.26
N ARG A 70 -6.71 5.06 -4.75
CA ARG A 70 -7.64 3.93 -4.56
C ARG A 70 -8.02 3.68 -3.12
N ASN A 71 -7.63 4.59 -2.22
CA ASN A 71 -7.86 4.46 -0.78
C ASN A 71 -7.32 3.10 -0.26
N VAL A 72 -6.19 2.63 -0.78
CA VAL A 72 -5.60 1.34 -0.39
C VAL A 72 -5.15 1.34 1.07
N GLY A 73 -4.77 2.51 1.62
CA GLY A 73 -4.32 2.63 3.00
C GLY A 73 -5.39 2.38 4.07
N SER A 74 -6.67 2.29 3.71
CA SER A 74 -7.71 1.83 4.65
C SER A 74 -7.94 0.31 4.62
N ILE A 75 -7.21 -0.46 3.79
CA ILE A 75 -7.17 -1.92 3.92
C ILE A 75 -6.19 -2.28 5.05
N PRO A 76 -6.54 -3.21 5.96
CA PRO A 76 -5.61 -3.69 6.98
C PRO A 76 -4.27 -4.17 6.39
N LEU A 77 -3.16 -3.74 7.00
CA LEU A 77 -1.81 -4.02 6.49
C LEU A 77 -1.49 -5.51 6.39
N ASP A 78 -1.97 -6.32 7.33
CA ASP A 78 -1.78 -7.78 7.31
C ASP A 78 -2.47 -8.41 6.10
N PHE A 79 -3.65 -7.89 5.73
CA PHE A 79 -4.37 -8.36 4.55
C PHE A 79 -3.63 -7.97 3.26
N LEU A 80 -3.16 -6.73 3.14
CA LEU A 80 -2.32 -6.30 2.02
C LEU A 80 -1.06 -7.18 1.94
N THR A 81 -0.38 -7.39 3.06
CA THR A 81 0.82 -8.22 3.12
C THR A 81 0.53 -9.65 2.64
N ALA A 82 -0.52 -10.29 3.15
CA ALA A 82 -0.94 -11.63 2.71
C ALA A 82 -1.29 -11.68 1.22
N MET A 83 -1.95 -10.65 0.69
CA MET A 83 -2.35 -10.57 -0.72
C MET A 83 -1.13 -10.53 -1.65
N PHE A 84 -0.06 -9.83 -1.27
CA PHE A 84 1.17 -9.70 -2.05
C PHE A 84 2.18 -10.84 -1.80
N MET A 85 2.12 -11.52 -0.65
CA MET A 85 3.07 -12.60 -0.29
C MET A 85 2.65 -14.00 -0.74
N ASN A 86 1.48 -14.14 -1.40
CA ASN A 86 1.00 -15.42 -1.91
C ASN A 86 1.93 -15.98 -3.01
N SER A 87 2.44 -17.20 -2.80
CA SER A 87 3.50 -17.85 -3.58
C SER A 87 3.29 -17.85 -5.11
N ARG A 88 2.04 -17.93 -5.60
CA ARG A 88 1.77 -17.88 -7.06
C ARG A 88 1.93 -16.49 -7.66
N LYS A 89 1.68 -15.44 -6.88
CA LYS A 89 1.77 -14.03 -7.32
C LYS A 89 3.19 -13.48 -7.22
N ASN A 90 4.00 -14.01 -6.30
CA ASN A 90 5.39 -13.56 -6.07
C ASN A 90 6.25 -13.53 -7.35
N LEU A 91 6.14 -14.57 -8.20
CA LEU A 91 6.87 -14.64 -9.47
C LEU A 91 6.43 -13.56 -10.48
N LEU A 92 5.16 -13.18 -10.46
CA LEU A 92 4.60 -12.17 -11.35
C LEU A 92 4.93 -10.76 -10.86
N LEU A 93 4.86 -10.53 -9.55
CA LEU A 93 5.25 -9.27 -8.91
C LEU A 93 6.73 -8.94 -9.12
N ALA A 94 7.57 -9.96 -9.27
CA ALA A 94 8.97 -9.78 -9.63
C ALA A 94 9.16 -9.14 -11.02
N ASN A 95 8.16 -9.05 -11.88
CA ASN A 95 8.29 -8.35 -13.17
C ASN A 95 8.02 -6.85 -13.10
N ILE A 96 7.40 -6.38 -12.00
CA ILE A 96 7.08 -4.97 -11.80
C ILE A 96 8.37 -4.15 -11.63
N ARG A 97 8.45 -3.05 -12.39
CA ARG A 97 9.55 -2.07 -12.36
C ARG A 97 9.10 -0.73 -11.78
N SER A 98 7.82 -0.39 -11.89
CA SER A 98 7.27 0.84 -11.34
C SER A 98 6.02 0.54 -10.52
N LEU A 99 5.96 1.05 -9.29
CA LEU A 99 4.81 0.92 -8.41
C LEU A 99 4.38 2.32 -7.96
N ASN A 100 3.11 2.63 -8.16
CA ASN A 100 2.50 3.88 -7.70
C ASN A 100 1.47 3.60 -6.61
N LEU A 101 1.75 4.05 -5.40
CA LEU A 101 0.91 3.99 -4.20
C LEU A 101 0.51 5.40 -3.71
N SER A 102 0.67 6.43 -4.55
CA SER A 102 0.37 7.81 -4.15
C SER A 102 -1.10 8.03 -3.82
N HIS A 103 -1.39 9.01 -2.95
CA HIS A 103 -2.77 9.39 -2.59
C HIS A 103 -3.62 8.25 -2.03
N ASN A 104 -3.08 7.46 -1.07
CA ASN A 104 -3.79 6.32 -0.50
C ASN A 104 -4.00 6.40 1.01
N ASN A 105 -3.66 7.53 1.64
CA ASN A 105 -3.79 7.77 3.07
C ASN A 105 -3.02 6.76 3.94
N PHE A 106 -1.94 6.16 3.43
CA PHE A 106 -1.13 5.24 4.23
C PHE A 106 -0.48 5.95 5.41
N GLU A 107 -0.70 5.46 6.63
CA GLU A 107 0.06 5.85 7.82
C GLU A 107 1.35 5.03 7.95
N LYS A 108 1.32 3.79 7.47
CA LYS A 108 2.44 2.86 7.34
C LYS A 108 2.30 2.09 6.03
N LEU A 109 3.42 1.67 5.45
CA LEU A 109 3.43 0.76 4.30
C LEU A 109 3.47 -0.69 4.77
N PRO A 110 2.83 -1.63 4.04
CA PRO A 110 2.93 -3.06 4.33
C PRO A 110 4.32 -3.61 3.94
N ASP A 111 4.72 -4.72 4.55
CA ASP A 111 6.04 -5.37 4.33
C ASP A 111 6.07 -6.24 3.06
N ILE A 112 5.72 -5.66 1.92
CA ILE A 112 5.58 -6.35 0.63
C ILE A 112 6.82 -6.26 -0.27
N PHE A 113 7.77 -5.41 0.08
CA PHE A 113 8.89 -5.05 -0.79
C PHE A 113 9.88 -6.20 -1.03
N LEU A 114 9.83 -7.26 -0.22
CA LEU A 114 10.58 -8.50 -0.46
C LEU A 114 10.20 -9.21 -1.77
N GLN A 115 8.97 -9.00 -2.29
CA GLN A 115 8.51 -9.62 -3.54
C GLN A 115 8.75 -8.74 -4.77
N LEU A 116 9.00 -7.45 -4.56
CA LEU A 116 9.17 -6.44 -5.62
C LEU A 116 10.65 -6.18 -5.93
N ILE A 117 11.49 -7.21 -5.87
CA ILE A 117 12.97 -7.11 -5.93
C ILE A 117 13.52 -6.38 -7.17
N ASN A 118 12.71 -6.30 -8.22
CA ASN A 118 13.05 -5.73 -9.52
C ASN A 118 12.58 -4.28 -9.69
N LEU A 119 11.96 -3.69 -8.67
CA LEU A 119 11.42 -2.34 -8.70
C LEU A 119 12.54 -1.30 -8.91
N THR A 120 12.31 -0.38 -9.85
CA THR A 120 13.19 0.74 -10.17
C THR A 120 12.59 2.09 -9.81
N CYS A 121 11.25 2.19 -9.79
CA CYS A 121 10.52 3.40 -9.45
C CYS A 121 9.45 3.08 -8.39
N LEU A 122 9.45 3.85 -7.30
CA LEU A 122 8.41 3.77 -6.28
C LEU A 122 7.86 5.17 -6.00
N TYR A 123 6.55 5.31 -6.09
CA TYR A 123 5.83 6.53 -5.76
C TYR A 123 4.92 6.25 -4.57
N VAL A 124 5.14 6.96 -3.48
CA VAL A 124 4.35 6.88 -2.23
C VAL A 124 4.01 8.29 -1.71
N ASN A 125 4.08 9.30 -2.59
CA ASN A 125 3.76 10.68 -2.26
C ASN A 125 2.29 10.86 -1.89
N ASP A 126 1.99 11.95 -1.17
CA ASP A 126 0.64 12.31 -0.74
C ASP A 126 -0.02 11.19 0.09
N ASN A 127 0.71 10.73 1.10
CA ASN A 127 0.24 9.80 2.12
C ASN A 127 0.46 10.44 3.51
N ARG A 128 0.42 9.65 4.58
CA ARG A 128 0.60 10.10 5.97
C ARG A 128 1.72 9.32 6.67
N LEU A 129 2.70 8.87 5.90
CA LEU A 129 3.75 7.97 6.40
C LEU A 129 4.61 8.68 7.43
N SER A 130 4.70 8.12 8.63
CA SER A 130 5.61 8.59 9.68
C SER A 130 6.96 7.86 9.67
N SER A 131 7.02 6.69 9.06
CA SER A 131 8.24 5.90 8.84
C SER A 131 8.15 5.06 7.57
N LEU A 132 9.29 4.52 7.14
CA LEU A 132 9.40 3.56 6.05
C LEU A 132 9.70 2.16 6.62
N PRO A 133 9.14 1.09 6.03
CA PRO A 133 9.40 -0.27 6.49
C PRO A 133 10.83 -0.70 6.16
N GLU A 134 11.40 -1.55 7.01
CA GLU A 134 12.76 -2.06 6.82
C GLU A 134 12.88 -2.94 5.57
N SER A 135 11.79 -3.62 5.19
CA SER A 135 11.72 -4.42 3.96
C SER A 135 12.01 -3.60 2.70
N LEU A 136 11.82 -2.27 2.70
CA LEU A 136 12.16 -1.41 1.57
C LEU A 136 13.65 -1.50 1.20
N ARG A 137 14.53 -1.82 2.15
CA ARG A 137 15.98 -2.00 1.90
C ARG A 137 16.27 -3.19 0.98
N SER A 138 15.31 -4.09 0.75
CA SER A 138 15.46 -5.20 -0.21
C SER A 138 15.52 -4.72 -1.66
N LEU A 139 15.03 -3.50 -1.95
CA LEU A 139 14.91 -2.95 -3.30
C LEU A 139 16.26 -2.44 -3.83
N LYS A 140 17.23 -3.35 -4.00
CA LYS A 140 18.60 -3.02 -4.44
C LYS A 140 18.65 -2.41 -5.84
N GLY A 141 17.58 -2.57 -6.63
CA GLY A 141 17.39 -2.00 -7.96
C GLY A 141 16.78 -0.60 -7.99
N LEU A 142 16.28 -0.07 -6.87
CA LEU A 142 15.49 1.16 -6.86
C LEU A 142 16.34 2.37 -7.28
N GLN A 143 15.83 3.15 -8.24
CA GLN A 143 16.51 4.31 -8.81
C GLN A 143 15.78 5.62 -8.50
N LYS A 144 14.45 5.58 -8.40
CA LYS A 144 13.60 6.71 -8.09
C LYS A 144 12.66 6.37 -6.93
N LEU A 145 12.68 7.20 -5.90
CA LEU A 145 11.78 7.10 -4.76
C LEU A 145 11.13 8.46 -4.50
N ASP A 146 9.80 8.50 -4.55
CA ASP A 146 9.02 9.71 -4.31
C ASP A 146 8.21 9.59 -3.02
N LEU A 147 8.59 10.37 -2.02
CA LEU A 147 8.07 10.40 -0.65
C LEU A 147 7.41 11.74 -0.31
N ARG A 148 7.20 12.62 -1.30
CA ARG A 148 6.70 13.97 -1.04
C ARG A 148 5.37 13.97 -0.29
N ASN A 149 5.11 15.01 0.49
CA ASN A 149 3.86 15.20 1.22
C ASN A 149 3.53 13.97 2.10
N ASN A 150 4.42 13.70 3.05
CA ASN A 150 4.26 12.67 4.09
C ASN A 150 4.65 13.27 5.45
N GLN A 151 4.79 12.44 6.48
CA GLN A 151 5.12 12.86 7.85
C GLN A 151 6.46 12.28 8.34
N LEU A 152 7.38 12.03 7.40
CA LEU A 152 8.67 11.40 7.69
C LEU A 152 9.61 12.34 8.45
N LYS A 153 10.18 11.84 9.54
CA LYS A 153 11.20 12.54 10.34
C LYS A 153 12.61 12.00 10.13
N GLY A 154 12.75 10.88 9.41
CA GLY A 154 14.01 10.19 9.18
C GLY A 154 14.03 9.46 7.84
N LEU A 155 15.22 9.28 7.28
CA LEU A 155 15.46 8.65 5.97
C LEU A 155 16.48 7.51 6.05
N ASP A 156 16.71 6.93 7.22
CA ASP A 156 17.73 5.89 7.44
C ASP A 156 17.63 4.71 6.45
N VAL A 157 16.41 4.31 6.10
CA VAL A 157 16.14 3.24 5.12
C VAL A 157 16.77 3.53 3.75
N VAL A 158 16.87 4.81 3.35
CA VAL A 158 17.45 5.24 2.08
C VAL A 158 18.93 4.84 1.95
N ARG A 159 19.66 4.78 3.08
CA ARG A 159 21.07 4.34 3.09
C ARG A 159 21.24 2.91 2.57
N GLY A 160 20.20 2.09 2.71
CA GLY A 160 20.13 0.71 2.22
C GLY A 160 19.82 0.54 0.72
N LEU A 161 19.63 1.64 -0.03
CA LEU A 161 19.23 1.66 -1.43
C LEU A 161 20.40 2.06 -2.36
N PRO A 162 21.25 1.11 -2.78
CA PRO A 162 22.54 1.43 -3.39
C PRO A 162 22.49 2.01 -4.79
N LYS A 163 21.36 1.89 -5.51
CA LYS A 163 21.19 2.38 -6.88
C LYS A 163 20.30 3.61 -6.97
N LEU A 164 19.90 4.20 -5.82
CA LEU A 164 18.99 5.32 -5.80
C LEU A 164 19.67 6.57 -6.36
N LYS A 165 19.05 7.19 -7.36
CA LYS A 165 19.55 8.37 -8.08
C LYS A 165 18.68 9.60 -7.83
N LYS A 166 17.39 9.41 -7.63
CA LYS A 166 16.42 10.48 -7.41
C LYS A 166 15.59 10.17 -6.18
N LEU A 167 15.62 11.09 -5.22
CA LEU A 167 14.85 11.02 -3.99
C LEU A 167 14.02 12.30 -3.90
N PHE A 168 12.71 12.13 -3.79
CA PHE A 168 11.79 13.24 -3.58
C PHE A 168 11.22 13.19 -2.17
N VAL A 169 11.41 14.21 -1.34
CA VAL A 169 11.10 14.27 0.10
C VAL A 169 10.50 15.61 0.53
N GLU A 170 10.31 16.55 -0.40
CA GLU A 170 9.59 17.81 -0.14
C GLU A 170 8.26 17.58 0.61
N GLY A 171 7.89 18.48 1.51
CA GLY A 171 6.64 18.34 2.28
C GLY A 171 6.69 17.25 3.35
N ASN A 172 7.88 16.90 3.85
CA ASN A 172 8.07 16.10 5.07
C ASN A 172 8.71 16.94 6.18
N PRO A 173 8.42 16.66 7.46
CA PRO A 173 9.02 17.32 8.61
C PRO A 173 10.46 16.84 8.90
N LEU A 174 11.33 16.83 7.89
CA LEU A 174 12.72 16.42 7.99
C LEU A 174 13.58 17.56 8.56
N THR A 175 14.50 17.22 9.46
CA THR A 175 15.47 18.19 9.97
C THR A 175 16.61 18.39 8.97
N LEU A 176 17.23 19.58 8.97
CA LEU A 176 18.44 19.84 8.18
C LEU A 176 19.59 18.87 8.53
N GLU A 177 19.66 18.42 9.78
CA GLU A 177 20.65 17.45 10.23
C GLU A 177 20.47 16.09 9.54
N GLU A 178 19.23 15.60 9.45
CA GLU A 178 18.92 14.33 8.78
C GLU A 178 19.31 14.37 7.29
N ILE A 179 18.96 15.46 6.60
CA ILE A 179 19.28 15.66 5.19
C ILE A 179 20.80 15.72 4.98
N ARG A 180 21.52 16.49 5.80
CA ARG A 180 22.99 16.57 5.74
C ARG A 180 23.66 15.24 6.03
N SER A 181 23.14 14.49 7.01
CA SER A 181 23.65 13.16 7.35
C SER A 181 23.50 12.18 6.19
N LEU A 182 22.35 12.19 5.51
CA LEU A 182 22.12 11.39 4.30
C LEU A 182 23.06 11.78 3.16
N ILE A 183 23.20 13.08 2.85
CA ILE A 183 24.11 13.55 1.78
C ILE A 183 25.55 13.12 2.07
N LYS A 184 26.03 13.36 3.29
CA LYS A 184 27.38 12.97 3.72
C LYS A 184 27.60 11.46 3.62
N TYR A 185 26.59 10.66 3.94
CA TYR A 185 26.64 9.21 3.77
C TYR A 185 26.77 8.82 2.28
N VAL A 186 25.96 9.44 1.41
CA VAL A 186 25.95 9.14 -0.03
C VAL A 186 27.28 9.51 -0.68
N GLU A 187 27.85 10.68 -0.36
CA GLU A 187 29.17 11.13 -0.84
C GLU A 187 30.29 10.14 -0.49
N LYS A 188 30.30 9.60 0.74
CA LYS A 188 31.26 8.57 1.16
C LYS A 188 31.18 7.28 0.35
N THR A 189 30.02 7.00 -0.23
CA THR A 189 29.81 5.78 -1.04
C THR A 189 30.12 5.97 -2.52
N THR A 190 30.68 7.12 -2.93
CA THR A 190 30.91 7.51 -4.35
C THR A 190 29.64 7.51 -5.21
N ARG A 191 28.47 7.56 -4.56
CA ARG A 191 27.17 7.62 -5.22
C ARG A 191 26.74 9.08 -5.31
N THR A 192 25.94 9.38 -6.31
CA THR A 192 25.29 10.69 -6.45
C THR A 192 23.79 10.48 -6.40
N ILE A 193 23.14 11.19 -5.47
CA ILE A 193 21.68 11.22 -5.38
C ILE A 193 21.22 12.67 -5.53
N SER A 194 20.25 12.88 -6.40
CA SER A 194 19.52 14.15 -6.47
C SER A 194 18.40 14.09 -5.44
N VAL A 195 18.40 15.04 -4.51
CA VAL A 195 17.35 15.23 -3.50
C VAL A 195 16.67 16.56 -3.79
N ASP A 196 15.35 16.58 -3.83
CA ASP A 196 14.52 17.79 -3.86
C ASP A 196 14.46 18.42 -2.46
N ILE A 197 15.57 19.02 -2.04
CA ILE A 197 15.55 19.77 -0.80
C ILE A 197 14.69 21.02 -1.06
N ALA A 198 13.54 21.12 -0.39
CA ALA A 198 12.83 22.39 -0.30
C ALA A 198 13.79 23.43 0.33
N GLY A 199 13.92 24.58 -0.32
CA GLY A 199 14.82 25.67 0.07
C GLY A 199 14.51 26.25 1.44
#